data_AF-A0AAJ0UIX0-F1
#
_entry.id   AF-A0AAJ0UIX0-F1
#
_cell.length_a   1.000
_cell.length_b   1.000
_cell.length_c   1.000
_cell.angle_alpha   90.00
_cell.angle_beta   90.00
_cell.angle_gamma   90.00
#
_symmetry.space_group_name_H-M   'P 1'
#
loop_
_entity.id
_entity.type
_entity.pdbx_description
1 polymer ?
#
loop_
_entity_poly.entity_id
_entity_poly.type
_entity_poly.pdbx_seq_one_letter_code
_entity_poly.pdbx_strand_id
1 'polypeptide(L)'
;MDWGTTKTANRRSVPLNEVAYQTLVSRLAFRNAHCPESPWVFCSAAGKRIASVKKSFAQARSQAGITNFRIHDLRHTCAAWLVTAGVALAEIRDLLGHSSITMTEKYAHLAPDNIRRAVEVLDE
;
A
#
# COMPACT_ATOMS: atom_id res chain seq x y z
N MET A 1 -15.33 -7.22 -20.98
CA MET A 1 -14.29 -7.65 -20.03
C MET A 1 -14.79 -7.28 -18.64
N ASP A 2 -15.31 -8.25 -17.90
CA ASP A 2 -15.94 -8.07 -16.59
C ASP A 2 -14.86 -7.98 -15.49
N TRP A 3 -14.84 -6.88 -14.75
CA TRP A 3 -13.66 -6.38 -14.02
C TRP A 3 -13.62 -6.74 -12.52
N GLY A 4 -14.41 -7.71 -12.06
CA GLY A 4 -14.32 -8.18 -10.67
C GLY A 4 -14.64 -7.06 -9.67
N THR A 5 -15.93 -6.84 -9.47
CA THR A 5 -16.48 -5.88 -8.51
C THR A 5 -15.96 -6.11 -7.10
N THR A 6 -15.32 -5.10 -6.51
CA THR A 6 -15.23 -4.98 -5.06
C THR A 6 -16.65 -4.93 -4.49
N LYS A 7 -16.84 -5.44 -3.25
CA LYS A 7 -18.15 -5.58 -2.58
C LYS A 7 -18.98 -4.28 -2.49
N THR A 8 -18.36 -3.15 -2.79
CA THR A 8 -18.96 -1.86 -3.14
C THR A 8 -18.36 -1.43 -4.48
N ALA A 9 -19.20 -1.10 -5.46
CA ALA A 9 -18.84 -0.78 -6.85
C ALA A 9 -18.09 0.56 -7.03
N ASN A 10 -17.32 1.01 -6.03
CA ASN A 10 -16.54 2.23 -6.11
C ASN A 10 -15.14 1.92 -6.64
N ARG A 11 -14.90 2.29 -7.90
CA ARG A 11 -13.58 2.33 -8.51
C ARG A 11 -12.72 3.30 -7.70
N ARG A 12 -11.62 2.81 -7.14
CA ARG A 12 -10.69 3.63 -6.36
C ARG A 12 -9.34 3.71 -7.07
N SER A 13 -8.82 4.92 -7.19
CA SER A 13 -7.44 5.16 -7.59
C SER A 13 -6.57 5.20 -6.34
N VAL A 14 -5.38 4.59 -6.41
CA VAL A 14 -4.36 4.67 -5.36
C VAL A 14 -3.10 5.20 -6.03
N PRO A 15 -2.67 6.45 -5.73
CA PRO A 15 -1.42 6.96 -6.27
C PRO A 15 -0.25 6.12 -5.73
N LEU A 16 0.73 5.90 -6.60
CA LEU A 16 1.93 5.13 -6.28
C LEU A 16 3.12 6.07 -6.25
N ASN A 17 4.06 5.82 -5.35
CA ASN A 17 5.37 6.43 -5.46
C ASN A 17 6.13 5.82 -6.65
N GLU A 18 7.21 6.49 -7.05
CA GLU A 18 8.00 6.09 -8.23
C GLU A 18 8.48 4.64 -8.14
N VAL A 19 8.98 4.23 -6.98
CA VAL A 19 9.50 2.86 -6.77
C VAL A 19 8.41 1.81 -6.98
N ALA A 20 7.21 2.00 -6.40
CA ALA A 20 6.10 1.07 -6.58
C ALA A 20 5.60 1.05 -8.03
N TYR A 21 5.53 2.22 -8.67
CA TYR A 21 5.14 2.34 -10.08
C TYR A 21 6.09 1.55 -10.99
N GLN A 22 7.41 1.81 -10.88
CA GLN A 22 8.42 1.12 -11.69
C GLN A 22 8.47 -0.38 -11.43
N THR A 23 8.21 -0.81 -10.19
CA THR A 23 8.08 -2.24 -9.86
C THR A 23 6.92 -2.88 -10.62
N LEU A 24 5.76 -2.22 -10.72
CA LEU A 24 4.62 -2.73 -11.47
C LEU A 24 4.86 -2.73 -12.97
N VAL A 25 5.50 -1.69 -13.52
CA VAL A 25 5.89 -1.64 -14.94
C VAL A 25 6.83 -2.80 -15.26
N SER A 26 7.85 -3.02 -14.44
CA SER A 26 8.80 -4.13 -14.61
C SER A 26 8.11 -5.49 -14.50
N ARG A 27 7.19 -5.64 -13.54
CA ARG A 27 6.39 -6.87 -13.38
C ARG A 27 5.49 -7.13 -14.58
N LEU A 28 4.89 -6.08 -15.15
CA LEU A 28 4.04 -6.15 -16.33
C LEU A 28 4.84 -6.59 -17.56
N ALA A 29 6.03 -6.02 -17.76
CA ALA A 29 6.95 -6.44 -18.82
C ALA A 29 7.33 -7.92 -18.68
N PHE A 30 7.68 -8.37 -17.47
CA PHE A 30 7.95 -9.78 -17.19
C PHE A 30 6.74 -10.66 -17.53
N ARG A 31 5.52 -10.27 -17.13
CA ARG A 31 4.28 -10.99 -17.46
C ARG A 31 4.11 -11.10 -18.96
N ASN A 32 4.27 -10.00 -19.72
CA ASN A 32 4.09 -10.00 -21.16
C ASN A 32 5.08 -10.95 -21.87
N ALA A 33 6.31 -11.08 -21.37
CA ALA A 33 7.30 -11.99 -21.93
C ALA A 33 7.06 -13.47 -21.60
N HIS A 34 6.50 -13.80 -20.43
CA HIS A 34 6.42 -15.19 -19.94
C HIS A 34 5.00 -15.77 -19.90
N CYS A 35 3.98 -14.92 -19.79
CA CYS A 35 2.57 -15.30 -19.68
C CYS A 35 1.66 -14.27 -20.41
N PRO A 36 1.85 -14.04 -21.72
CA PRO A 36 1.19 -12.95 -22.46
C PRO A 36 -0.35 -13.00 -22.40
N GLU A 37 -0.92 -14.21 -22.42
CA GLU A 37 -2.38 -14.43 -22.39
C GLU A 37 -3.00 -14.29 -20.99
N SER A 38 -2.19 -14.13 -19.94
CA SER A 38 -2.73 -13.98 -18.59
C SER A 38 -3.37 -12.61 -18.43
N PRO A 39 -4.63 -12.49 -17.95
CA PRO A 39 -5.24 -11.18 -17.70
C PRO A 39 -4.73 -10.50 -16.42
N TRP A 40 -3.87 -11.16 -15.63
CA TRP A 40 -3.43 -10.67 -14.33
C TRP A 40 -2.02 -10.07 -14.38
N VAL A 41 -1.81 -8.91 -13.75
CA VAL A 41 -0.46 -8.32 -13.57
C VAL A 41 0.44 -9.27 -12.76
N PHE A 42 -0.13 -9.90 -11.73
CA PHE A 42 0.52 -10.94 -10.95
C PHE A 42 -0.14 -12.28 -11.24
N CYS A 43 0.60 -13.18 -11.89
CA CYS A 43 0.17 -14.53 -12.21
C CYS A 43 1.18 -15.57 -11.74
N SER A 44 0.74 -16.82 -11.62
CA SER A 44 1.65 -17.97 -11.50
C SER A 44 2.40 -18.21 -12.82
N ALA A 45 3.39 -19.10 -12.80
CA ALA A 45 4.11 -19.51 -14.02
C ALA A 45 3.18 -20.11 -15.10
N ALA A 46 2.02 -20.65 -14.70
CA ALA A 46 0.99 -21.13 -15.62
C ALA A 46 -0.01 -20.04 -16.06
N GLY A 47 0.29 -18.76 -15.81
CA GLY A 47 -0.58 -17.63 -16.15
C GLY A 47 -1.86 -17.50 -15.32
N LYS A 48 -2.03 -18.29 -14.25
CA LYS A 48 -3.25 -18.28 -13.42
C LYS A 48 -3.18 -17.22 -12.31
N ARG A 49 -4.36 -16.80 -11.82
CA ARG A 49 -4.48 -15.88 -10.68
C ARG A 49 -3.77 -16.42 -9.45
N ILE A 50 -3.02 -15.57 -8.76
CA ILE A 50 -2.45 -15.92 -7.45
C ILE A 50 -3.57 -15.92 -6.41
N ALA A 51 -3.83 -17.08 -5.81
CA ALA A 51 -4.89 -17.23 -4.81
C ALA A 51 -4.52 -16.67 -3.43
N SER A 52 -3.22 -16.66 -3.10
CA SER A 52 -2.72 -16.21 -1.80
C SER A 52 -1.27 -15.76 -1.89
N VAL A 53 -0.95 -14.69 -1.18
CA VAL A 53 0.41 -14.14 -1.05
C VAL A 53 1.10 -14.57 0.26
N LYS A 54 0.46 -15.40 1.09
CA LYS A 54 0.99 -15.78 2.41
C LYS A 54 2.37 -16.44 2.32
N LYS A 55 2.56 -17.37 1.39
CA LYS A 55 3.82 -18.10 1.21
C LYS A 55 4.95 -17.19 0.73
N SER A 56 4.71 -16.39 -0.30
CA SER A 56 5.70 -15.45 -0.83
C SER A 56 6.05 -14.37 0.19
N PHE A 57 5.07 -13.86 0.94
CA PHE A 57 5.32 -12.92 2.03
C PHE A 57 6.14 -13.54 3.17
N ALA A 58 5.83 -14.76 3.59
CA ALA A 58 6.61 -15.45 4.62
C ALA A 58 8.07 -15.66 4.19
N GLN A 59 8.30 -16.00 2.92
CA GLN A 59 9.64 -16.10 2.36
C GLN A 59 10.38 -14.76 2.34
N ALA A 60 9.75 -13.69 1.85
CA ALA A 60 10.33 -12.35 1.83
C ALA A 60 10.67 -11.87 3.26
N ARG A 61 9.77 -12.13 4.22
CA ARG A 61 9.98 -11.82 5.63
C ARG A 61 11.18 -12.59 6.22
N SER A 62 11.29 -13.87 5.89
CA SER A 62 12.43 -14.71 6.32
C SER A 62 13.76 -14.22 5.73
N GLN A 63 13.76 -13.85 4.45
CA GLN A 63 14.96 -13.32 3.78
C GLN A 63 15.40 -11.97 4.35
N ALA A 64 14.44 -11.13 4.78
CA ALA A 64 14.71 -9.87 5.44
C ALA A 64 15.09 -10.01 6.93
N GLY A 65 15.07 -11.23 7.51
CA GLY A 65 15.38 -11.45 8.92
C GLY A 65 14.35 -10.90 9.90
N ILE A 66 13.11 -10.64 9.45
CA ILE A 66 12.06 -10.01 10.26
C ILE A 66 11.22 -11.09 10.96
N THR A 67 10.98 -10.96 12.26
CA THR A 67 10.10 -11.85 13.03
C THR A 67 8.84 -11.12 13.49
N ASN A 68 7.80 -11.88 13.87
CA ASN A 68 6.51 -11.35 14.38
C ASN A 68 5.84 -10.25 13.52
N PHE A 69 6.04 -10.29 12.19
CA PHE A 69 5.51 -9.29 11.26
C PHE A 69 4.49 -9.92 10.30
N ARG A 70 3.33 -9.31 10.15
CA ARG A 70 2.18 -9.73 9.32
C ARG A 70 2.06 -8.84 8.09
N ILE A 71 1.34 -9.31 7.07
CA ILE A 71 1.18 -8.55 5.83
C ILE A 71 0.44 -7.21 6.03
N HIS A 72 -0.50 -7.16 6.97
CA HIS A 72 -1.21 -5.92 7.31
C HIS A 72 -0.32 -4.90 8.01
N ASP A 73 0.78 -5.34 8.61
CA ASP A 73 1.72 -4.44 9.28
C ASP A 73 2.43 -3.56 8.26
N LEU A 74 2.62 -4.00 7.00
CA LEU A 74 3.11 -3.12 5.91
C LEU A 74 2.23 -1.87 5.73
N ARG A 75 0.90 -2.05 5.81
CA ARG A 75 -0.05 -0.94 5.72
C ARG A 75 0.02 -0.04 6.95
N HIS A 76 0.22 -0.63 8.14
CA HIS A 76 0.43 0.12 9.37
C HIS A 76 1.73 0.93 9.34
N THR A 77 2.81 0.34 8.85
CA THR A 77 4.11 1.01 8.66
C THR A 77 3.99 2.16 7.67
N CYS A 78 3.32 1.97 6.53
CA CYS A 78 3.08 3.04 5.56
C CYS A 78 2.33 4.23 6.19
N ALA A 79 1.25 3.95 6.93
CA ALA A 79 0.50 4.99 7.64
C ALA A 79 1.37 5.73 8.67
N ALA A 80 2.13 5.00 9.48
CA ALA A 80 3.01 5.57 10.50
C ALA A 80 4.06 6.49 9.88
N TRP A 81 4.72 6.06 8.79
CA TRP A 81 5.71 6.87 8.09
C TRP A 81 5.13 8.16 7.53
N LEU A 82 3.93 8.12 6.94
CA LEU A 82 3.27 9.31 6.42
C LEU A 82 2.89 10.30 7.54
N VAL A 83 2.43 9.81 8.69
CA VAL A 83 2.14 10.67 9.85
C VAL A 83 3.41 11.34 10.37
N THR A 84 4.49 10.57 10.54
CA THR A 84 5.78 11.10 10.99
C THR A 84 6.37 12.09 9.99
N ALA A 85 6.10 11.92 8.69
CA ALA A 85 6.49 12.86 7.65
C ALA A 85 5.62 14.13 7.58
N GLY A 86 4.61 14.28 8.44
CA GLY A 86 3.77 15.48 8.50
C GLY A 86 2.51 15.45 7.64
N VAL A 87 2.20 14.32 6.97
CA VAL A 87 1.03 14.23 6.09
C VAL A 87 -0.25 14.21 6.93
N ALA A 88 -1.26 14.99 6.50
CA ALA A 88 -2.52 15.11 7.22
C ALA A 88 -3.27 13.76 7.32
N LEU A 89 -3.91 13.49 8.47
CA LEU A 89 -4.63 12.23 8.70
C LEU A 89 -5.76 11.99 7.68
N ALA A 90 -6.39 13.05 7.18
CA ALA A 90 -7.41 12.98 6.14
C ALA A 90 -6.83 12.47 4.81
N GLU A 91 -5.67 12.97 4.39
CA GLU A 91 -4.96 12.52 3.19
C GLU A 91 -4.52 11.06 3.33
N ILE A 92 -4.00 10.68 4.50
CA ILE A 92 -3.61 9.29 4.78
C ILE A 92 -4.83 8.35 4.75
N ARG A 93 -5.97 8.77 5.32
CA ARG A 93 -7.24 8.03 5.24
C ARG A 93 -7.61 7.78 3.78
N ASP A 94 -7.56 8.82 2.95
CA ASP A 94 -7.96 8.76 1.55
C ASP A 94 -6.98 7.98 0.68
N LEU A 95 -5.68 8.04 0.98
CA LEU A 95 -4.62 7.27 0.32
C LEU A 95 -4.69 5.78 0.66
N LEU A 96 -4.95 5.45 1.92
CA LEU A 96 -5.05 4.05 2.34
C LEU A 96 -6.44 3.48 2.02
N GLY A 97 -7.49 4.29 2.08
CA GLY A 97 -8.88 3.91 1.86
C GLY A 97 -9.48 3.27 3.08
N HIS A 98 -9.20 3.89 4.23
CA HIS A 98 -9.95 3.57 5.42
C HIS A 98 -11.36 4.11 5.27
N SER A 99 -12.36 3.29 5.59
CA SER A 99 -13.77 3.67 5.57
C SER A 99 -14.11 4.70 6.64
N SER A 100 -13.27 4.85 7.66
CA SER A 100 -13.38 5.85 8.71
C SER A 100 -12.01 6.41 9.06
N ILE A 101 -11.97 7.70 9.43
CA ILE A 101 -10.77 8.36 9.94
C ILE A 101 -10.25 7.73 11.24
N THR A 102 -11.12 7.10 12.04
CA THR A 102 -10.76 6.40 13.28
C THR A 102 -9.72 5.30 13.08
N MET A 103 -9.70 4.66 11.89
CA MET A 103 -8.66 3.67 11.57
C MET A 103 -7.27 4.30 11.39
N THR A 104 -7.22 5.59 11.07
CA THR A 104 -5.99 6.39 10.91
C THR A 104 -5.64 7.15 12.19
N GLU A 105 -6.61 7.56 13.01
CA GLU A 105 -6.39 8.25 14.29
C GLU A 105 -5.46 7.49 15.24
N LYS A 106 -5.43 6.16 15.14
CA LYS A 106 -4.49 5.34 15.93
C LYS A 106 -3.01 5.70 15.73
N TYR A 107 -2.65 6.43 14.67
CA TYR A 107 -1.28 6.89 14.44
C TYR A 107 -1.05 8.36 14.82
N ALA A 108 -2.08 9.12 15.18
CA ALA A 108 -1.98 10.56 15.42
C ALA A 108 -0.92 10.93 16.48
N HIS A 109 -0.69 10.04 17.45
CA HIS A 109 0.33 10.21 18.48
C HIS A 109 1.78 10.18 17.95
N LEU A 110 2.01 9.75 16.71
CA LEU A 110 3.33 9.75 16.05
C LEU A 110 3.67 11.10 15.39
N ALA A 111 2.81 12.11 15.55
CA ALA A 111 2.93 13.46 15.01
C ALA A 111 3.26 14.57 16.05
N PRO A 112 3.97 14.35 17.17
CA PRO A 112 4.13 15.40 18.18
C PRO A 112 4.84 16.65 17.66
N ASP A 113 5.82 16.50 16.75
CA ASP A 113 6.51 17.62 16.11
C ASP A 113 5.63 18.42 15.13
N ASN A 114 4.49 17.84 14.69
CA ASN A 114 3.59 18.51 13.74
C ASN A 114 2.79 19.62 14.43
N ILE A 115 2.53 19.54 15.74
CA ILE A 115 1.80 20.59 16.46
C ILE A 115 2.65 21.86 16.50
N ARG A 116 3.95 21.74 16.75
CA ARG A 116 4.88 22.87 16.77
C ARG A 116 4.99 23.52 15.38
N ARG A 117 5.24 22.73 14.33
CA ARG A 117 5.25 23.25 12.95
C ARG A 117 3.93 23.90 12.55
N ALA A 118 2.80 23.36 12.98
CA ALA A 118 1.48 23.90 12.65
C ALA A 118 1.28 25.32 13.22
N VAL A 119 1.87 25.63 14.38
CA VAL A 119 1.84 26.98 14.95
C VAL A 119 2.86 27.88 14.24
N GLU A 120 4.06 27.37 13.92
CA GLU A 120 5.11 28.12 13.22
C GLU A 120 4.67 28.64 11.83
N VAL A 121 3.68 28.02 11.18
CA VAL A 121 3.08 28.55 9.93
C VAL A 121 2.40 29.91 10.11
N LEU A 122 2.00 30.29 11.33
CA LEU A 122 1.43 31.60 11.62
C LEU A 122 2.49 32.71 11.75
N ASP A 123 3.77 32.36 11.79
CA ASP A 123 4.89 33.30 11.91
C ASP A 123 5.42 33.77 10.53
N GLU A 124 4.83 33.30 9.42
CA GLU A 124 5.07 33.76 8.03
C GLU A 124 4.02 34.77 7.56
#